data_AF-A0A378NLD6-F1
#
_entry.id   AF-A0A378NLD6-F1
#
_cell.length_a   1.000
_cell.length_b   1.000
_cell.length_c   1.000
_cell.angle_alpha   90.00
_cell.angle_beta   90.00
_cell.angle_gamma   90.00
#
_symmetry.space_group_name_H-M   'P 1'
#
loop_
_entity.id
_entity.type
_entity.pdbx_description
1 polymer ?
#
loop_
_entity_poly.entity_id
_entity_poly.type
_entity_poly.pdbx_seq_one_letter_code
_entity_poly.pdbx_strand_id
1 'polypeptide(L)'
;MLSDKDLHSWQRTTVNSDIKLTQNARFELGSKADLIGTIESNGDSQINLRNGSSWVMTGNSNVNKLNVDNATITLDNNVGEPNTLNINSLSGSGVINFITYFAQTISDLINVEHASGAFKAKISQIGTPTTQRGVL
;
A
#
# COMPACT_ATOMS: atom_id res chain seq x y z
N MET A 1 -20.75 -15.37 11.09
CA MET A 1 -19.52 -14.63 11.46
C MET A 1 -18.65 -15.59 12.26
N LEU A 2 -17.35 -15.70 11.96
CA LEU A 2 -16.44 -16.52 12.77
C LEU A 2 -16.33 -15.92 14.18
N SER A 3 -16.11 -16.76 15.19
CA SER A 3 -15.79 -16.25 16.53
C SER A 3 -14.40 -15.61 16.52
N ASP A 4 -14.12 -14.68 17.44
CA ASP A 4 -12.77 -14.13 17.59
C ASP A 4 -11.75 -15.23 17.88
N LYS A 5 -12.13 -16.22 18.69
CA LYS A 5 -11.25 -17.37 18.99
C LYS A 5 -10.85 -18.11 17.72
N ASP A 6 -11.82 -18.43 16.86
CA ASP A 6 -11.56 -19.16 15.63
C ASP A 6 -10.79 -18.31 14.63
N LEU A 7 -11.14 -17.01 14.51
CA LEU A 7 -10.44 -16.08 13.65
C LEU A 7 -8.97 -15.94 14.05
N HIS A 8 -8.63 -15.94 15.33
CA HIS A 8 -7.24 -15.83 15.80
C HIS A 8 -6.50 -17.18 15.81
N SER A 9 -7.20 -18.30 15.66
CA SER A 9 -6.58 -19.64 15.66
C SER A 9 -5.82 -20.00 14.39
N TRP A 10 -6.18 -19.40 13.24
CA TRP A 10 -5.54 -19.71 11.96
C TRP A 10 -4.25 -18.91 11.74
N GLN A 11 -3.46 -19.26 10.75
CA GLN A 11 -2.38 -18.37 10.28
C GLN A 11 -2.93 -17.34 9.29
N ARG A 12 -2.19 -16.25 9.08
CA ARG A 12 -2.48 -15.33 7.97
C ARG A 12 -2.12 -16.00 6.66
N THR A 13 -2.86 -15.71 5.59
CA THR A 13 -2.50 -16.16 4.24
C THR A 13 -1.50 -15.18 3.65
N THR A 14 -0.35 -15.65 3.20
CA THR A 14 0.62 -14.80 2.47
C THR A 14 0.58 -15.14 0.99
N VAL A 15 0.30 -14.13 0.17
CA VAL A 15 0.34 -14.20 -1.30
C VAL A 15 1.60 -13.49 -1.76
N ASN A 16 2.59 -14.27 -2.23
CA ASN A 16 3.81 -13.74 -2.84
C ASN A 16 3.66 -13.77 -4.35
N SER A 17 3.08 -12.73 -4.95
CA SER A 17 2.80 -12.70 -6.39
C SER A 17 2.45 -11.30 -6.87
N ASP A 18 2.75 -11.03 -8.14
CA ASP A 18 2.27 -9.85 -8.84
C ASP A 18 0.84 -10.07 -9.35
N ILE A 19 -0.01 -9.07 -9.17
CA ILE A 19 -1.43 -9.15 -9.54
C ILE A 19 -1.69 -8.27 -10.76
N LYS A 20 -2.30 -8.86 -11.79
CA LYS A 20 -2.78 -8.13 -12.97
C LYS A 20 -4.30 -8.16 -13.05
N LEU A 21 -4.93 -6.99 -13.10
CA LEU A 21 -6.37 -6.85 -13.30
C LEU A 21 -6.67 -6.08 -14.58
N THR A 22 -7.69 -6.52 -15.31
CA THR A 22 -8.11 -5.85 -16.54
C THR A 22 -9.62 -5.74 -16.61
N GLN A 23 -10.11 -4.81 -17.43
CA GLN A 23 -11.54 -4.59 -17.64
C GLN A 23 -12.26 -4.33 -16.30
N ASN A 24 -13.26 -5.14 -15.93
CA ASN A 24 -14.05 -4.95 -14.71
C ASN A 24 -13.61 -5.83 -13.55
N ALA A 25 -12.41 -6.45 -13.64
CA ALA A 25 -11.93 -7.41 -12.65
C ALA A 25 -11.87 -6.83 -11.24
N ARG A 26 -12.14 -7.68 -10.25
CA ARG A 26 -12.17 -7.32 -8.83
C ARG A 26 -11.21 -8.21 -8.06
N PHE A 27 -10.34 -7.60 -7.26
CA PHE A 27 -9.46 -8.30 -6.33
C PHE A 27 -9.80 -7.87 -4.91
N GLU A 28 -9.98 -8.83 -4.02
CA GLU A 28 -10.28 -8.57 -2.62
C GLU A 28 -9.26 -9.28 -1.74
N LEU A 29 -8.54 -8.49 -0.95
CA LEU A 29 -7.65 -8.98 0.08
C LEU A 29 -8.40 -9.01 1.41
N GLY A 30 -8.73 -10.21 1.88
CA GLY A 30 -9.48 -10.43 3.11
C GLY A 30 -8.71 -10.03 4.37
N SER A 31 -9.42 -9.94 5.50
CA SER A 31 -8.93 -9.38 6.77
C SER A 31 -7.71 -10.07 7.40
N LYS A 32 -7.36 -11.25 6.90
CA LYS A 32 -6.26 -12.08 7.40
C LYS A 32 -5.30 -12.51 6.29
N ALA A 33 -5.18 -11.67 5.27
CA ALA A 33 -4.30 -11.91 4.13
C ALA A 33 -3.28 -10.78 3.99
N ASP A 34 -2.08 -11.19 3.58
CA ASP A 34 -0.96 -10.33 3.26
C ASP A 34 -0.61 -10.57 1.78
N LEU A 35 -0.56 -9.49 1.00
CA LEU A 35 -0.03 -9.49 -0.36
C LEU A 35 1.39 -8.92 -0.32
N ILE A 36 2.33 -9.65 -0.91
CA ILE A 36 3.70 -9.20 -1.16
C ILE A 36 3.90 -9.29 -2.68
N GLY A 37 3.94 -8.14 -3.35
CA GLY A 37 3.98 -8.07 -4.81
C GLY A 37 3.50 -6.74 -5.37
N THR A 38 3.59 -6.59 -6.69
CA THR A 38 3.04 -5.44 -7.42
C THR A 38 1.57 -5.64 -7.79
N ILE A 39 0.87 -4.54 -8.04
CA ILE A 39 -0.47 -4.56 -8.64
C ILE A 39 -0.46 -3.68 -9.88
N GLU A 40 -0.83 -4.27 -11.01
CA GLU A 40 -1.05 -3.58 -12.28
C GLU A 40 -2.50 -3.75 -12.70
N SER A 41 -3.24 -2.65 -12.76
CA SER A 41 -4.67 -2.69 -13.04
C SER A 41 -5.09 -1.61 -14.03
N ASN A 42 -6.02 -1.95 -14.93
CA ASN A 42 -6.53 -1.07 -15.96
C ASN A 42 -8.04 -1.26 -16.21
N GLY A 43 -8.61 -0.42 -17.07
CA GLY A 43 -10.05 -0.42 -17.32
C GLY A 43 -10.80 0.08 -16.10
N ASP A 44 -11.88 -0.60 -15.73
CA ASP A 44 -12.73 -0.24 -14.59
C ASP A 44 -12.52 -1.18 -13.38
N SER A 45 -11.33 -1.78 -13.30
CA SER A 45 -10.95 -2.75 -12.27
C SER A 45 -10.87 -2.12 -10.89
N GLN A 46 -11.10 -2.92 -9.85
CA GLN A 46 -11.08 -2.45 -8.47
C GLN A 46 -10.39 -3.45 -7.53
N ILE A 47 -9.60 -2.89 -6.62
CA ILE A 47 -8.97 -3.58 -5.51
C ILE A 47 -9.64 -3.14 -4.22
N ASN A 48 -9.97 -4.11 -3.36
CA ASN A 48 -10.49 -3.87 -2.02
C ASN A 48 -9.54 -4.48 -1.00
N LEU A 49 -8.97 -3.66 -0.13
CA LEU A 49 -8.19 -4.10 1.02
C LEU A 49 -9.09 -4.04 2.26
N ARG A 50 -9.43 -5.20 2.82
CA ARG A 50 -10.33 -5.30 3.98
C ARG A 50 -9.59 -5.05 5.29
N ASN A 51 -10.36 -4.78 6.35
CA ASN A 51 -9.84 -4.50 7.69
C ASN A 51 -8.81 -5.54 8.14
N GLY A 52 -7.60 -5.09 8.47
CA GLY A 52 -6.52 -5.94 8.96
C GLY A 52 -5.72 -6.66 7.86
N SER A 53 -6.06 -6.49 6.58
CA SER A 53 -5.22 -6.94 5.47
C SER A 53 -3.97 -6.05 5.31
N SER A 54 -2.93 -6.59 4.66
CA SER A 54 -1.70 -5.84 4.39
C SER A 54 -1.25 -6.04 2.95
N TRP A 55 -0.84 -4.96 2.30
CA TRP A 55 -0.15 -5.01 1.01
C TRP A 55 1.24 -4.42 1.17
N VAL A 56 2.27 -5.22 0.87
CA VAL A 56 3.67 -4.82 0.80
C VAL A 56 4.08 -4.83 -0.67
N MET A 57 4.38 -3.66 -1.21
CA MET A 57 4.83 -3.51 -2.58
C MET A 57 6.28 -3.99 -2.72
N THR A 58 6.58 -4.60 -3.88
CA THR A 58 7.93 -5.05 -4.26
C THR A 58 8.45 -4.31 -5.50
N GLY A 59 7.77 -3.23 -5.88
CA GLY A 59 8.00 -2.47 -7.10
C GLY A 59 6.90 -1.43 -7.30
N ASN A 60 7.08 -0.56 -8.29
CA ASN A 60 6.04 0.37 -8.73
C ASN A 60 4.72 -0.35 -9.03
N SER A 61 3.60 0.32 -8.81
CA SER A 61 2.27 -0.26 -9.04
C SER A 61 1.30 0.79 -9.56
N ASN A 62 0.41 0.37 -10.45
CA ASN A 62 -0.62 1.20 -11.05
C ASN A 62 -2.02 0.63 -10.75
N VAL A 63 -2.81 1.39 -10.00
CA VAL A 63 -4.13 0.99 -9.54
C VAL A 63 -5.21 1.89 -10.10
N ASN A 64 -6.27 1.32 -10.69
CA ASN A 64 -7.42 2.09 -11.12
C ASN A 64 -8.29 2.51 -9.92
N LYS A 65 -9.00 1.59 -9.27
CA LYS A 65 -9.80 1.87 -8.07
C LYS A 65 -9.24 1.12 -6.87
N LEU A 66 -8.80 1.85 -5.85
CA LEU A 66 -8.33 1.29 -4.58
C LEU A 66 -9.26 1.71 -3.44
N ASN A 67 -9.95 0.73 -2.88
CA ASN A 67 -10.78 0.93 -1.69
C ASN A 67 -10.10 0.28 -0.49
N VAL A 68 -9.88 1.05 0.56
CA VAL A 68 -9.16 0.62 1.76
C VAL A 68 -10.09 0.70 2.95
N ASP A 69 -10.28 -0.40 3.66
CA ASP A 69 -11.01 -0.44 4.92
C ASP A 69 -10.02 -0.87 6.00
N ASN A 70 -9.48 0.08 6.76
CA ASN A 70 -8.57 -0.14 7.89
C ASN A 70 -7.44 -1.15 7.61
N ALA A 71 -6.91 -1.13 6.39
CA ALA A 71 -5.79 -1.97 5.97
C ALA A 71 -4.47 -1.19 6.02
N THR A 72 -3.37 -1.91 5.87
CA THR A 72 -2.02 -1.33 5.78
C THR A 72 -1.47 -1.49 4.37
N ILE A 73 -0.93 -0.41 3.82
CA ILE A 73 -0.15 -0.42 2.57
C ILE A 73 1.28 -0.04 2.94
N THR A 74 2.25 -0.82 2.52
CA THR A 74 3.68 -0.55 2.70
C THR A 74 4.30 -0.40 1.32
N LEU A 75 4.77 0.81 1.01
CA LEU A 75 5.19 1.18 -0.33
C LEU A 75 6.54 0.55 -0.72
N ASP A 76 7.42 0.31 0.23
CA ASP A 76 8.67 -0.43 -0.01
C ASP A 76 9.02 -1.33 1.20
N ASN A 77 9.70 -2.44 0.94
CA ASN A 77 10.17 -3.39 1.94
C ASN A 77 11.64 -3.18 2.36
N ASN A 78 12.23 -2.01 2.06
CA ASN A 78 13.63 -1.63 2.30
C ASN A 78 14.64 -2.40 1.42
N VAL A 79 14.24 -2.87 0.24
CA VAL A 79 15.10 -3.63 -0.68
C VAL A 79 15.17 -2.91 -2.03
N GLY A 80 15.83 -1.76 -2.07
CA GLY A 80 16.19 -1.10 -3.33
C GLY A 80 15.83 0.38 -3.39
N GLU A 81 15.41 0.81 -4.58
CA GLU A 81 14.91 2.16 -4.85
C GLU A 81 13.47 2.30 -4.32
N PRO A 82 13.05 3.50 -3.87
CA PRO A 82 11.68 3.68 -3.42
C PRO A 82 10.67 3.46 -4.53
N ASN A 83 9.47 3.02 -4.13
CA ASN A 83 8.42 2.72 -5.08
C ASN A 83 7.44 3.89 -5.24
N THR A 84 6.84 3.95 -6.42
CA THR A 84 5.72 4.83 -6.73
C THR A 84 4.45 4.01 -6.87
N LEU A 85 3.44 4.38 -6.10
CA LEU A 85 2.07 3.90 -6.24
C LEU A 85 1.22 4.95 -6.96
N ASN A 86 0.84 4.68 -8.20
CA ASN A 86 -0.08 5.52 -8.95
C ASN A 86 -1.52 4.99 -8.81
N ILE A 87 -2.45 5.86 -8.45
CA ILE A 87 -3.85 5.51 -8.21
C ILE A 87 -4.76 6.50 -8.94
N ASN A 88 -5.68 6.00 -9.75
CA ASN A 88 -6.72 6.87 -10.30
C ASN A 88 -7.71 7.27 -9.19
N SER A 89 -8.38 6.32 -8.53
CA SER A 89 -9.34 6.59 -7.45
C SER A 89 -9.00 5.87 -6.16
N LEU A 90 -8.70 6.61 -5.09
CA LEU A 90 -8.47 6.13 -3.73
C LEU A 90 -9.66 6.49 -2.82
N SER A 91 -10.17 5.52 -2.07
CA SER A 91 -11.21 5.76 -1.07
C SER A 91 -11.04 4.96 0.22
N GLY A 92 -11.62 5.45 1.32
CA GLY A 92 -11.76 4.73 2.58
C GLY A 92 -10.80 5.17 3.70
N SER A 93 -10.26 4.24 4.48
CA SER A 93 -9.34 4.55 5.57
C SER A 93 -8.25 3.51 5.74
N GLY A 94 -7.07 3.92 6.21
CA GLY A 94 -5.96 3.00 6.44
C GLY A 94 -4.66 3.66 6.87
N VAL A 95 -3.60 2.86 6.89
CA VAL A 95 -2.23 3.32 7.15
C VAL A 95 -1.40 3.08 5.90
N ILE A 96 -0.65 4.10 5.50
CA ILE A 96 0.33 4.02 4.41
C ILE A 96 1.71 4.20 5.01
N ASN A 97 2.54 3.18 4.93
CA ASN A 97 3.93 3.20 5.38
C ASN A 97 4.83 3.62 4.22
N PHE A 98 5.57 4.70 4.45
CA PHE A 98 6.59 5.24 3.56
C PHE A 98 7.96 4.95 4.12
N ILE A 99 8.89 4.69 3.21
CA ILE A 99 10.32 4.77 3.43
C ILE A 99 10.82 6.06 2.79
N THR A 100 11.62 6.79 3.55
CA THR A 100 12.25 8.03 3.10
C THR A 100 13.74 8.01 3.42
N TYR A 101 14.50 8.56 2.50
CA TYR A 101 15.93 8.79 2.56
C TYR A 101 16.16 10.31 2.54
N PHE A 102 15.89 11.01 3.66
CA PHE A 102 15.92 12.49 3.70
C PHE A 102 17.26 13.06 3.22
N ALA A 103 18.38 12.42 3.55
CA ALA A 103 19.71 12.87 3.15
C ALA A 103 19.95 12.82 1.63
N GLN A 104 19.25 11.94 0.93
CA GLN A 104 19.32 11.80 -0.52
C GLN A 104 18.15 12.51 -1.22
N THR A 105 17.20 13.09 -0.47
CA THR A 105 15.94 13.65 -0.99
C THR A 105 15.12 12.66 -1.81
N ILE A 106 15.22 11.37 -1.44
CA ILE A 106 14.58 10.24 -2.12
C ILE A 106 13.53 9.64 -1.17
N SER A 107 12.34 9.30 -1.67
CA SER A 107 11.24 8.75 -0.86
C SER A 107 10.30 7.93 -1.72
N ASP A 108 9.57 7.01 -1.09
CA ASP A 108 8.37 6.44 -1.70
C ASP A 108 7.39 7.55 -2.09
N LEU A 109 6.67 7.32 -3.18
CA LEU A 109 5.71 8.26 -3.73
C LEU A 109 4.33 7.62 -3.87
N ILE A 110 3.31 8.40 -3.57
CA ILE A 110 1.93 8.07 -3.92
C ILE A 110 1.35 9.20 -4.75
N ASN A 111 0.84 8.87 -5.94
CA ASN A 111 0.17 9.78 -6.84
C ASN A 111 -1.30 9.37 -6.93
N VAL A 112 -2.22 10.30 -6.65
CA VAL A 112 -3.65 10.02 -6.65
C VAL A 112 -4.40 11.08 -7.46
N GLU A 113 -5.20 10.67 -8.45
CA GLU A 113 -6.02 11.61 -9.23
C GLU A 113 -7.29 12.03 -8.46
N HIS A 114 -7.96 11.07 -7.83
CA HIS A 114 -9.17 11.26 -7.06
C HIS A 114 -9.05 10.59 -5.69
N ALA A 115 -9.08 11.37 -4.61
CA ALA A 115 -8.91 10.86 -3.25
C ALA A 115 -10.10 11.23 -2.35
N SER A 116 -10.54 10.28 -1.54
CA SER A 116 -11.54 10.51 -0.48
C SER A 116 -11.24 9.65 0.75
N GLY A 117 -11.59 10.13 1.94
CA GLY A 117 -11.47 9.37 3.19
C GLY A 117 -10.29 9.80 4.09
N ALA A 118 -9.83 8.90 4.96
CA ALA A 118 -8.92 9.23 6.06
C ALA A 118 -7.73 8.26 6.15
N PHE A 119 -6.54 8.74 5.80
CA PHE A 119 -5.32 7.94 5.80
C PHE A 119 -4.29 8.52 6.77
N LYS A 120 -3.59 7.63 7.47
CA LYS A 120 -2.41 7.99 8.26
C LYS A 120 -1.15 7.63 7.48
N ALA A 121 -0.29 8.60 7.25
CA ALA A 121 1.05 8.37 6.74
C ALA A 121 1.98 8.03 7.91
N LYS A 122 2.65 6.88 7.85
CA LYS A 122 3.73 6.51 8.76
C LYS A 122 5.04 6.58 7.97
N ILE A 123 5.95 7.44 8.39
CA ILE A 123 7.22 7.67 7.69
C ILE A 123 8.34 6.99 8.47
N SER A 124 9.07 6.10 7.81
CA SER A 124 10.29 5.50 8.31
C SER A 124 11.48 6.14 7.59
N GLN A 125 12.37 6.78 8.34
CA GLN A 125 13.59 7.36 7.80
C GLN A 125 14.70 6.31 7.79
N ILE A 126 15.38 6.16 6.66
CA ILE A 126 16.61 5.36 6.54
C ILE A 126 17.82 6.30 6.41
N GLY A 127 18.87 5.96 7.13
CA GLY A 127 20.11 6.75 7.18
C GLY A 127 19.98 8.03 8.01
N THR A 128 21.12 8.65 8.27
CA THR A 128 21.21 9.88 9.08
C THR A 128 20.75 11.08 8.24
N PRO A 129 19.77 11.88 8.69
CA PRO A 129 19.39 13.11 8.01
C PRO A 129 20.59 14.05 7.88
N THR A 130 20.78 14.67 6.71
CA THR A 130 21.78 15.73 6.54
C THR A 130 21.20 17.05 7.05
N THR A 131 21.91 17.72 7.95
CA THR A 131 21.56 19.05 8.44
C THR A 131 21.90 20.11 7.40
N GLN A 132 21.12 20.20 6.32
CA GLN A 132 21.20 21.36 5.44
C GLN A 132 20.28 22.46 6.01
N ARG A 133 20.86 23.35 6.82
CA ARG A 133 20.16 24.59 7.23
C ARG A 133 19.97 25.44 5.99
N GLY A 134 18.74 25.52 5.49
CA GLY A 134 18.38 26.51 4.48
C GLY A 134 18.65 27.91 5.03
N VAL A 135 19.55 28.65 4.39
CA VAL A 135 19.66 30.10 4.58
C VAL A 135 18.52 30.68 3.73
N LEU A 136 17.50 31.22 4.41
CA LEU A 136 16.45 32.03 3.80
C LEU A 136 16.96 33.46 3.58
#